data_AF-A0A4V3ZPC1-F1
#
_entry.id   AF-A0A4V3ZPC1-F1
#
_cell.length_a   1.000
_cell.length_b   1.000
_cell.length_c   1.000
_cell.angle_alpha   90.00
_cell.angle_beta   90.00
_cell.angle_gamma   90.00
#
_symmetry.space_group_name_H-M   'P 1'
#
loop_
_entity.id
_entity.type
_entity.pdbx_description
1 polymer ?
#
loop_
_entity_poly.entity_id
_entity_poly.type
_entity_poly.pdbx_seq_one_letter_code
_entity_poly.pdbx_strand_id
1 'polypeptide(L)'
;MAFALMAVPVQALTPVPVPTEPIYYEPPIVEITDEIRKHSCVEIDGAINQLHPYRYSYKPDFYADGSNKLATTLIAFDTIPIVKGWLGLAYLSYSSLVDEKEARRTQQIEQKIAMLQRVKAEKHCFE
;
A
#
# COMPACT_ATOMS: atom_id res chain seq x y z
N MET A 1 -38.01 47.64 18.84
CA MET A 1 -36.77 47.27 18.11
C MET A 1 -36.13 46.11 18.84
N ALA A 2 -36.15 44.91 18.27
CA ALA A 2 -35.50 43.74 18.83
C ALA A 2 -34.33 43.34 17.92
N PHE A 3 -33.10 43.41 18.44
CA PHE A 3 -31.89 43.00 17.75
C PHE A 3 -31.69 41.50 17.98
N ALA A 4 -31.82 40.71 16.92
CA ALA A 4 -31.50 39.28 16.93
C ALA A 4 -29.99 39.09 16.75
N LEU A 5 -29.32 38.52 17.75
CA LEU A 5 -27.93 38.07 17.68
C LEU A 5 -27.89 36.73 16.93
N MET A 6 -27.34 36.71 15.71
CA MET A 6 -27.00 35.47 15.02
C MET A 6 -25.61 35.01 15.47
N ALA A 7 -25.54 33.87 16.16
CA ALA A 7 -24.29 33.18 16.44
C ALA A 7 -23.94 32.27 15.26
N VAL A 8 -22.77 32.50 14.64
CA VAL A 8 -22.24 31.65 13.57
C VAL A 8 -21.45 30.51 14.23
N PRO A 9 -21.64 29.23 13.82
CA PRO A 9 -20.85 28.13 14.36
C PRO A 9 -19.39 28.25 13.89
N VAL A 10 -18.46 28.28 14.84
CA VAL A 10 -17.03 28.13 14.58
C VAL A 10 -16.74 26.63 14.43
N GLN A 11 -16.51 26.16 13.20
CA GLN A 11 -15.91 24.85 12.99
C GLN A 11 -14.39 24.97 13.13
N ALA A 12 -13.82 24.32 14.14
CA ALA A 12 -12.39 24.16 14.25
C ALA A 12 -11.91 23.20 13.16
N LEU A 13 -11.11 23.71 12.21
CA LEU A 13 -10.38 22.89 11.27
C LEU A 13 -9.35 22.08 12.05
N THR A 14 -9.49 20.75 12.06
CA THR A 14 -8.41 19.88 12.56
C THR A 14 -7.21 20.02 11.63
N PRO A 15 -5.98 20.11 12.16
CA PRO A 15 -4.80 20.13 11.31
C PRO A 15 -4.79 18.86 10.46
N VAL A 16 -4.56 19.03 9.15
CA VAL A 16 -4.38 17.89 8.24
C VAL A 16 -3.26 17.03 8.81
N PRO A 17 -3.48 15.70 8.97
CA PRO A 17 -2.47 14.82 9.54
C PRO A 17 -1.19 14.92 8.71
N VAL A 18 -0.08 15.27 9.37
CA VAL A 18 1.23 15.32 8.73
C VAL A 18 1.61 13.89 8.33
N PRO A 19 1.98 13.63 7.06
CA PRO A 19 2.48 12.33 6.65
C PRO A 19 3.69 11.95 7.51
N THR A 20 3.56 10.88 8.29
CA THR A 20 4.65 10.34 9.12
C THR A 20 5.52 9.35 8.35
N GLU A 21 5.08 8.93 7.17
CA GLU A 21 5.87 8.06 6.30
C GLU A 21 7.03 8.84 5.66
N PRO A 22 8.23 8.23 5.58
CA PRO A 22 9.37 8.86 4.93
C PRO A 22 9.08 9.09 3.43
N ILE A 23 9.65 10.15 2.88
CA ILE A 23 9.51 10.52 1.46
C ILE A 23 10.03 9.39 0.55
N TYR A 24 11.10 8.73 0.98
CA TYR A 24 11.64 7.56 0.30
C TYR A 24 11.38 6.33 1.16
N TYR A 25 10.80 5.31 0.54
CA TYR A 25 10.58 4.03 1.17
C TYR A 25 11.92 3.30 1.35
N GLU A 26 12.28 3.03 2.60
CA GLU A 26 13.37 2.11 2.93
C GLU A 26 12.77 0.73 3.21
N PRO A 27 13.23 -0.33 2.52
CA PRO A 27 12.72 -1.67 2.76
C PRO A 27 13.09 -2.14 4.17
N PRO A 28 12.17 -2.81 4.88
CA PRO A 28 12.46 -3.23 6.24
C PRO A 28 13.53 -4.32 6.27
N ILE A 29 14.32 -4.32 7.33
CA ILE A 29 15.24 -5.41 7.63
C ILE A 29 14.46 -6.41 8.49
N VAL A 30 14.17 -7.58 7.92
CA VAL A 30 13.49 -8.66 8.67
C VAL A 30 14.56 -9.50 9.37
N GLU A 31 14.72 -9.29 10.67
CA GLU A 31 15.66 -10.05 11.49
C GLU A 31 15.10 -11.40 11.93
N ILE A 32 15.98 -12.39 12.07
CA ILE A 32 15.63 -13.71 12.59
C ILE A 32 15.64 -13.62 14.13
N THR A 33 14.45 -13.66 14.73
CA THR A 33 14.31 -13.70 16.20
C THR A 33 14.59 -15.10 16.75
N ASP A 34 14.92 -15.19 18.04
CA ASP A 34 15.13 -16.47 18.73
C ASP A 34 13.86 -17.33 18.77
N GLU A 35 12.68 -16.71 18.72
CA GLU A 35 11.40 -17.43 18.65
C GLU A 35 11.28 -18.17 17.32
N ILE A 36 11.57 -17.51 16.20
CA ILE A 36 11.55 -18.12 14.87
C ILE A 36 12.58 -19.25 14.78
N ARG A 37 13.75 -19.09 15.40
CA ARG A 37 14.75 -20.16 15.50
C ARG A 37 14.27 -21.38 16.28
N LYS A 38 13.25 -21.26 17.13
CA LYS A 38 12.68 -22.39 17.88
C LYS A 38 11.55 -23.11 17.15
N HIS A 39 10.97 -22.53 16.09
CA HIS A 39 9.91 -23.16 15.31
C HIS A 39 10.37 -24.48 14.67
N SER A 40 9.54 -25.50 14.68
CA SER A 40 9.75 -26.77 13.97
C SER A 40 9.74 -26.59 12.45
N CYS A 41 10.30 -27.54 11.71
CA CYS A 41 10.30 -27.50 10.23
C CYS A 41 8.87 -27.34 9.67
N VAL A 42 7.90 -28.07 10.24
CA VAL A 42 6.48 -28.03 9.84
C VAL A 42 5.86 -26.66 10.11
N GLU A 43 6.19 -26.02 11.24
CA GLU A 43 5.71 -24.67 11.55
C GLU A 43 6.31 -23.63 10.60
N ILE A 44 7.58 -23.77 10.23
CA ILE A 44 8.23 -22.89 9.25
C ILE A 44 7.58 -23.04 7.88
N ASP A 45 7.35 -24.26 7.42
CA ASP A 45 6.69 -24.51 6.13
C ASP A 45 5.23 -24.06 6.13
N GLY A 46 4.50 -24.29 7.22
CA GLY A 46 3.16 -23.76 7.43
C GLY A 46 3.12 -22.24 7.32
N ALA A 47 4.07 -21.55 7.97
CA ALA A 47 4.18 -20.10 7.90
C ALA A 47 4.52 -19.60 6.48
N ILE A 48 5.46 -20.24 5.78
CA ILE A 48 5.78 -19.91 4.38
C ILE A 48 4.54 -20.05 3.49
N ASN A 49 3.79 -21.15 3.64
CA ASN A 49 2.57 -21.39 2.87
C ASN A 49 1.46 -20.37 3.16
N GLN A 50 1.32 -19.93 4.42
CA GLN A 50 0.39 -18.86 4.77
C GLN A 50 0.76 -17.51 4.15
N LEU A 51 2.05 -17.25 3.96
CA LEU A 51 2.53 -15.99 3.38
C LEU A 51 2.47 -15.98 1.84
N HIS A 52 2.53 -17.15 1.19
CA HIS A 52 2.61 -17.25 -0.26
C HIS A 52 1.50 -16.53 -1.07
N PRO A 53 0.22 -16.54 -0.65
CA PRO A 53 -0.83 -15.80 -1.36
C PRO A 53 -0.62 -14.28 -1.37
N TYR A 54 0.10 -13.73 -0.38
CA TYR A 54 0.34 -12.30 -0.24
C TYR A 54 1.55 -11.79 -1.04
N ARG A 55 2.26 -12.67 -1.75
CA ARG A 55 3.35 -12.29 -2.67
C ARG A 55 2.82 -11.70 -3.99
N TYR A 56 1.56 -11.93 -4.32
CA TYR A 56 1.00 -11.52 -5.60
C TYR A 56 0.19 -10.23 -5.45
N SER A 57 0.33 -9.32 -6.42
CA SER A 57 -0.61 -8.21 -6.60
C SER A 57 -1.77 -8.65 -7.49
N TYR A 58 -2.97 -8.18 -7.14
CA TYR A 58 -4.19 -8.37 -7.93
C TYR A 58 -4.49 -7.13 -8.80
N LYS A 59 -3.72 -6.06 -8.64
CA LYS A 59 -3.88 -4.83 -9.40
C LYS A 59 -3.28 -5.04 -10.79
N PRO A 60 -4.04 -4.78 -11.87
CA PRO A 60 -3.50 -4.85 -13.21
C PRO A 60 -2.42 -3.78 -13.43
N ASP A 61 -1.49 -4.07 -14.34
CA ASP A 61 -0.51 -3.10 -14.79
C ASP A 61 -1.19 -1.84 -15.34
N PHE A 62 -0.46 -0.71 -15.31
CA PHE A 62 -0.98 0.60 -15.71
C PHE A 62 -1.75 0.59 -17.05
N TYR A 63 -1.18 -0.05 -18.07
CA TYR A 63 -1.77 -0.15 -19.41
C TYR A 63 -2.79 -1.28 -19.58
N ALA A 64 -2.91 -2.19 -18.62
CA ALA A 64 -3.96 -3.20 -18.59
C ALA A 64 -5.22 -2.68 -17.88
N ASP A 65 -5.07 -1.73 -16.96
CA ASP A 65 -6.15 -1.13 -16.18
C ASP A 65 -7.02 -0.17 -17.03
N GLY A 66 -8.30 -0.53 -17.21
CA GLY A 66 -9.27 0.31 -17.92
C GLY A 66 -9.52 1.66 -17.27
N SER A 67 -9.38 1.75 -15.95
CA SER A 67 -9.58 2.99 -15.19
C SER A 67 -8.41 3.96 -15.38
N ASN A 68 -7.17 3.46 -15.40
CA ASN A 68 -6.00 4.28 -15.74
C ASN A 68 -6.10 4.81 -17.17
N LYS A 69 -6.50 3.96 -18.14
CA LYS A 69 -6.75 4.41 -19.52
C LYS A 69 -7.78 5.52 -19.58
N LEU A 70 -8.92 5.35 -18.91
CA LEU A 70 -9.96 6.36 -18.84
C LEU A 70 -9.43 7.65 -18.22
N ALA A 71 -8.75 7.58 -17.08
CA ALA A 71 -8.18 8.75 -16.42
C ALA A 71 -7.16 9.48 -17.30
N THR A 72 -6.27 8.75 -18.00
CA THR A 72 -5.34 9.33 -18.98
C THR A 72 -6.09 10.01 -20.12
N THR A 73 -7.17 9.41 -20.64
CA THR A 73 -7.97 10.03 -21.71
C THR A 73 -8.69 11.29 -21.23
N LEU A 74 -9.18 11.32 -19.99
CA LEU A 74 -9.81 12.50 -19.38
C LEU A 74 -8.82 13.66 -19.23
N ILE A 75 -7.54 13.37 -18.97
CA ILE A 75 -6.47 14.37 -18.94
C ILE A 75 -6.14 14.84 -20.36
N ALA A 76 -5.98 13.92 -21.30
CA ALA A 76 -5.51 14.23 -22.64
C ALA A 76 -6.52 15.02 -23.48
N PHE A 77 -7.81 14.70 -23.36
CA PHE A 77 -8.87 15.26 -24.21
C PHE A 77 -9.71 16.35 -23.52
N ASP A 78 -9.43 16.64 -22.25
CA ASP A 78 -10.12 17.65 -21.44
C ASP A 78 -11.66 17.62 -21.57
N THR A 79 -12.23 16.41 -21.68
CA THR A 79 -13.59 16.19 -22.22
C THR A 79 -14.71 16.70 -21.33
N ILE A 80 -14.44 17.07 -20.08
CA ILE A 80 -15.44 17.55 -19.12
C ILE A 80 -15.14 19.01 -18.77
N PRO A 81 -15.91 19.99 -19.30
CA PRO A 81 -15.59 21.42 -19.21
C PRO A 81 -15.61 21.98 -17.79
N ILE A 82 -16.25 21.28 -16.85
CA ILE A 82 -16.39 21.71 -15.44
C ILE A 82 -15.17 21.30 -14.60
N VAL A 83 -14.53 20.16 -14.90
CA VAL A 83 -13.49 19.56 -14.04
C VAL A 83 -12.13 19.43 -14.73
N LYS A 84 -12.04 19.87 -15.99
CA LYS A 84 -10.83 20.08 -16.80
C LYS A 84 -9.66 19.11 -16.54
N GLY A 85 -9.88 17.80 -16.66
CA GLY A 85 -8.84 16.77 -16.47
C GLY A 85 -8.34 16.55 -15.03
N TRP A 86 -8.72 17.39 -14.07
CA TRP A 86 -8.32 17.27 -12.66
C TRP A 86 -8.78 15.96 -12.02
N LEU A 87 -9.95 15.45 -12.41
CA LEU A 87 -10.42 14.14 -11.96
C LEU A 87 -9.48 13.01 -12.40
N GLY A 88 -8.99 13.08 -13.63
CA GLY A 88 -8.02 12.11 -14.14
C GLY A 88 -6.70 12.21 -13.37
N LEU A 89 -6.18 13.43 -13.13
CA LEU A 89 -4.97 13.64 -12.34
C LEU A 89 -5.12 13.15 -10.89
N ALA A 90 -6.24 13.47 -10.25
CA ALA A 90 -6.54 13.03 -8.89
C ALA A 90 -6.62 11.49 -8.81
N TYR A 91 -7.30 10.86 -9.77
CA TYR A 91 -7.37 9.42 -9.86
C TYR A 91 -6.00 8.78 -10.09
N LEU A 92 -5.22 9.26 -11.05
CA LEU A 92 -3.89 8.70 -11.33
C LEU A 92 -2.95 8.87 -10.14
N SER A 93 -2.96 10.04 -9.49
CA SER A 93 -2.20 10.30 -8.26
C SER A 93 -2.60 9.35 -7.13
N TYR A 94 -3.91 9.08 -6.97
CA TYR A 94 -4.37 8.10 -5.99
C TYR A 94 -3.93 6.68 -6.37
N SER A 95 -4.07 6.32 -7.65
CA SER A 95 -3.71 4.99 -8.16
C SER A 95 -2.22 4.68 -7.98
N SER A 96 -1.33 5.67 -8.14
CA SER A 96 0.11 5.50 -7.91
C SER A 96 0.43 5.28 -6.45
N LEU A 97 -0.26 5.98 -5.52
CA LEU A 97 -0.11 5.74 -4.09
C LEU A 97 -0.57 4.33 -3.68
N VAL A 98 -1.62 3.82 -4.31
CA VAL A 98 -2.07 2.43 -4.09
C VAL A 98 -1.03 1.45 -4.62
N ASP A 99 -0.48 1.70 -5.81
CA ASP A 99 0.55 0.87 -6.42
C ASP A 99 1.81 0.75 -5.54
N GLU A 100 2.29 1.89 -5.03
CA GLU A 100 3.40 1.91 -4.08
C GLU A 100 3.10 1.09 -2.82
N LYS A 101 1.89 1.21 -2.25
CA LYS A 101 1.50 0.44 -1.06
C LYS A 101 1.47 -1.06 -1.33
N GLU A 102 1.03 -1.48 -2.50
CA GLU A 102 1.04 -2.89 -2.89
C GLU A 102 2.46 -3.42 -3.08
N ALA A 103 3.32 -2.67 -3.78
CA ALA A 103 4.72 -3.03 -3.96
C ALA A 103 5.44 -3.20 -2.62
N ARG A 104 5.25 -2.24 -1.69
CA ARG A 104 5.81 -2.30 -0.33
C ARG A 104 5.31 -3.53 0.44
N ARG A 105 4.02 -3.88 0.32
CA ARG A 105 3.44 -5.07 0.95
C ARG A 105 4.10 -6.34 0.40
N THR A 106 4.16 -6.48 -0.93
CA THR A 106 4.77 -7.65 -1.57
C THR A 106 6.22 -7.82 -1.13
N GLN A 107 7.00 -6.73 -1.16
CA GLN A 107 8.40 -6.76 -0.73
C GLN A 107 8.57 -7.20 0.73
N GLN A 108 7.71 -6.71 1.63
CA GLN A 108 7.73 -7.14 3.04
C GLN A 108 7.45 -8.64 3.19
N ILE A 109 6.51 -9.17 2.42
CA ILE A 109 6.16 -10.59 2.44
C ILE A 109 7.30 -11.44 1.87
N GLU A 110 7.92 -11.00 0.78
CA GLU A 110 9.07 -11.68 0.17
C GLU A 110 10.25 -11.75 1.14
N GLN A 111 10.56 -10.67 1.84
CA GLN A 111 11.63 -10.66 2.84
C GLN A 111 11.33 -11.60 4.01
N LYS A 112 10.08 -11.67 4.47
CA LYS A 112 9.67 -12.62 5.52
C LYS A 112 9.79 -14.06 5.05
N ILE A 113 9.37 -14.36 3.82
CA ILE A 113 9.52 -15.69 3.22
C ILE A 113 11.00 -16.05 3.10
N ALA A 114 11.84 -15.15 2.58
CA ALA A 114 13.28 -15.37 2.44
C ALA A 114 13.95 -15.61 3.80
N MET A 115 13.54 -14.86 4.83
CA MET A 115 13.99 -15.06 6.21
C MET A 115 13.61 -16.46 6.72
N LEU A 116 12.36 -16.89 6.55
CA LEU A 116 11.91 -18.22 6.95
C LEU A 116 12.64 -19.34 6.17
N GLN A 117 12.84 -19.15 4.87
CA GLN A 117 13.60 -20.07 4.01
C GLN A 117 15.06 -20.20 4.45
N ARG A 118 15.68 -19.09 4.88
CA ARG A 118 17.01 -19.12 5.46
C ARG A 118 17.05 -19.95 6.75
N VAL A 119 16.10 -19.77 7.66
CA VAL A 119 16.02 -20.58 8.89
C VAL A 119 15.77 -22.05 8.55
N LYS A 120 14.89 -22.34 7.58
CA LYS A 120 14.66 -23.70 7.07
C LYS A 120 15.97 -24.35 6.59
N ALA A 121 16.78 -23.62 5.82
CA ALA A 121 18.06 -24.07 5.32
C ALA A 121 19.10 -24.24 6.44
N GLU A 122 19.19 -23.30 7.39
CA GLU A 122 20.08 -23.41 8.57
C GLU A 122 19.75 -24.67 9.41
N LYS A 123 18.48 -25.05 9.47
CA LYS A 123 18.00 -26.27 10.14
C LYS A 123 18.06 -27.55 9.31
N HIS A 124 18.46 -27.46 8.04
CA HIS A 124 18.52 -28.60 7.12
C HIS A 124 17.18 -29.34 6.95
N CYS A 125 16.06 -28.62 7.01
CA CYS A 125 14.74 -29.17 6.75
C CYS A 125 14.53 -29.23 5.22
N PHE A 126 14.70 -30.39 4.58
CA PHE A 126 14.56 -30.57 3.12
C PHE A 126 13.45 -31.55 2.71
N GLU A 127 12.57 -31.89 3.65
CA GLU A 127 11.43 -32.79 3.43
C GLU A 127 10.47 -32.28 2.34
#